data_AF-A0A816II85-F1
#
_entry.id   AF-A0A816II85-F1
#
_cell.length_a   1.000
_cell.length_b   1.000
_cell.length_c   1.000
_cell.angle_alpha   90.00
_cell.angle_beta   90.00
_cell.angle_gamma   90.00
#
_symmetry.space_group_name_H-M   'P 1'
#
loop_
_entity.id
_entity.type
_entity.pdbx_description
1 polymer ?
#
loop_
_entity_poly.entity_id
_entity_poly.type
_entity_poly.pdbx_seq_one_letter_code
_entity_poly.pdbx_strand_id
1 'polypeptide(L)'
;MKNNGNTNLILFHHHAPLPSKSASALAAANYHRLLFIFFLSFFTFLFSLTLFSSSLHSAATTSHSLSSSSPSSSSLSPPILAALLHYTSSTPPNTSMSLPELSAVSTVINSKGPACNLLVFGLSHESLLWRSANLKGRTVFVDENSYAVSKFEQNNPGVEAYDVVYSTKVSQAGKLLGYYKTRPECRPVQNLLFSDCKLGINDLPNFVYEIEWDVILIDGPRGYAGDSPGRMAPIFTSAVLAKSKDSGKKKKKKTTDVFVHEFGRKLERVYSEEFLCEENLIEVVGELGHFVVAAEKGEKQGNGFCRNSTKLSEPFTPDSGGDAEVGVDDD
;
A
#
# COMPACT_ATOMS: atom_id res chain seq x y z
N MET A 1 -75.94 -26.94 -21.25
CA MET A 1 -76.57 -25.65 -20.91
C MET A 1 -75.46 -24.70 -20.47
N LYS A 2 -75.29 -23.46 -20.91
CA LYS A 2 -75.83 -22.64 -21.99
C LYS A 2 -74.81 -21.48 -22.13
N ASN A 3 -74.45 -21.15 -23.36
CA ASN A 3 -73.56 -20.05 -23.73
C ASN A 3 -74.20 -18.69 -23.41
N ASN A 4 -73.40 -17.65 -23.10
CA ASN A 4 -73.53 -16.32 -23.71
C ASN A 4 -72.53 -15.31 -23.12
N GLY A 5 -71.81 -14.65 -24.03
CA GLY A 5 -71.05 -13.44 -23.74
C GLY A 5 -71.94 -12.20 -23.65
N ASN A 6 -71.32 -11.10 -23.26
CA ASN A 6 -71.74 -9.76 -23.67
C ASN A 6 -70.54 -8.83 -23.66
N THR A 7 -70.14 -8.44 -24.86
CA THR A 7 -69.30 -7.29 -25.18
C THR A 7 -70.11 -6.01 -24.92
N ASN A 8 -69.61 -5.12 -24.06
CA ASN A 8 -70.14 -3.76 -23.96
C ASN A 8 -69.17 -2.78 -24.64
N LEU A 9 -69.69 -2.24 -25.74
CA LEU A 9 -69.16 -1.17 -26.56
C LEU A 9 -69.10 0.12 -25.73
N ILE A 10 -67.93 0.75 -25.58
CA ILE A 10 -67.84 2.12 -25.06
C ILE A 10 -67.67 3.07 -26.25
N LEU A 11 -68.72 3.86 -26.45
CA LEU A 11 -68.87 4.93 -27.42
C LEU A 11 -67.89 6.07 -27.10
N PHE A 12 -66.94 6.35 -27.99
CA PHE A 12 -66.11 7.56 -27.89
C PHE A 12 -66.92 8.77 -28.35
N HIS A 13 -67.27 9.65 -27.40
CA HIS A 13 -67.75 10.99 -27.71
C HIS A 13 -66.61 11.81 -28.36
N HIS A 14 -66.81 12.17 -29.63
CA HIS A 14 -66.06 13.22 -30.30
C HIS A 14 -66.39 14.57 -29.66
N HIS A 15 -65.40 15.20 -29.01
CA HIS A 15 -65.38 16.64 -28.82
C HIS A 15 -64.47 17.26 -29.89
N ALA A 16 -65.06 18.11 -30.73
CA ALA A 16 -64.35 18.90 -31.71
C ALA A 16 -63.43 19.93 -31.03
N PRO A 17 -62.32 20.33 -31.69
CA PRO A 17 -61.24 21.13 -31.11
C PRO A 17 -61.48 22.63 -31.33
N LEU A 18 -60.94 23.48 -30.46
CA LEU A 18 -60.57 24.88 -30.72
C LEU A 18 -59.65 25.39 -29.58
N PRO A 19 -58.86 26.46 -29.79
CA PRO A 19 -57.39 26.38 -29.72
C PRO A 19 -56.79 27.40 -28.74
N SER A 20 -55.59 27.12 -28.22
CA SER A 20 -54.59 28.14 -27.85
C SER A 20 -53.37 27.49 -27.18
N LYS A 21 -52.48 26.89 -27.97
CA LYS A 21 -51.08 26.76 -27.52
C LYS A 21 -50.43 28.11 -27.78
N SER A 22 -50.22 28.88 -26.71
CA SER A 22 -49.54 30.16 -26.77
C SER A 22 -48.14 29.99 -27.36
N ALA A 23 -47.74 30.89 -28.25
CA ALA A 23 -46.42 30.90 -28.88
C ALA A 23 -45.26 30.91 -27.87
N SER A 24 -45.52 31.32 -26.63
CA SER A 24 -44.56 31.35 -25.52
C SER A 24 -44.10 29.97 -25.04
N ALA A 25 -44.97 28.95 -25.03
CA ALA A 25 -44.62 27.61 -24.56
C ALA A 25 -43.74 26.85 -25.57
N LEU A 26 -43.96 27.09 -26.87
CA LEU A 26 -43.16 26.51 -27.94
C LEU A 26 -41.75 27.14 -27.99
N ALA A 27 -41.66 28.45 -27.74
CA ALA A 27 -40.40 29.17 -27.65
C ALA A 27 -39.53 28.72 -26.47
N ALA A 28 -40.13 28.53 -25.29
CA ALA A 28 -39.42 28.03 -24.10
C ALA A 28 -38.90 26.59 -24.28
N ALA A 29 -39.70 25.70 -24.88
CA ALA A 29 -39.28 24.34 -25.19
C ALA A 29 -38.13 24.29 -26.21
N ASN A 30 -38.13 25.18 -27.20
CA ASN A 30 -37.04 25.31 -28.16
C ASN A 30 -35.76 25.89 -27.53
N TYR A 31 -35.87 26.84 -26.59
CA TYR A 31 -34.72 27.37 -25.86
C TYR A 31 -34.04 26.31 -24.97
N HIS A 32 -34.83 25.50 -24.25
CA HIS A 32 -34.28 24.39 -23.46
C HIS A 32 -33.63 23.30 -24.33
N ARG A 33 -34.20 22.99 -25.50
CA ARG A 33 -33.58 22.07 -26.46
C ARG A 33 -32.26 22.62 -27.01
N LEU A 34 -32.20 23.90 -27.33
CA LEU A 34 -30.97 24.56 -27.81
C LEU A 34 -29.88 24.60 -26.72
N LEU A 35 -30.24 24.90 -25.47
CA LEU A 35 -29.33 24.84 -24.32
C LEU A 35 -28.80 23.42 -24.09
N PHE A 36 -29.68 22.40 -24.18
CA PHE A 36 -29.26 21.01 -24.03
C PHE A 36 -28.31 20.57 -25.14
N ILE A 37 -28.57 20.96 -26.40
CA ILE A 37 -27.68 20.68 -27.54
C ILE A 37 -26.34 21.40 -27.35
N PHE A 38 -26.34 22.66 -26.89
CA PHE A 38 -25.11 23.41 -26.61
C PHE A 38 -24.30 22.77 -25.48
N PHE A 39 -24.96 22.34 -24.40
CA PHE A 39 -24.29 21.64 -23.31
C PHE A 39 -23.68 20.32 -23.79
N LEU A 40 -24.43 19.53 -24.56
CA LEU A 40 -23.93 18.25 -25.08
C LEU A 40 -22.77 18.43 -26.08
N SER A 41 -22.81 19.46 -26.92
CA SER A 41 -21.71 19.76 -27.85
C SER A 41 -20.47 20.29 -27.13
N PHE A 42 -20.65 21.13 -26.11
CA PHE A 42 -19.54 21.66 -25.31
C PHE A 42 -18.82 20.56 -24.54
N PHE A 43 -19.56 19.66 -23.88
CA PHE A 43 -18.95 18.55 -23.13
C PHE A 43 -18.32 17.50 -24.05
N THR A 44 -18.90 17.20 -25.22
CA THR A 44 -18.26 16.31 -26.20
C THR A 44 -17.00 16.91 -26.81
N PHE A 45 -16.97 18.24 -27.03
CA PHE A 45 -15.78 18.95 -27.46
C PHE A 45 -14.68 18.92 -26.40
N LEU A 46 -14.98 19.22 -25.14
CA LEU A 46 -14.02 19.14 -24.03
C LEU A 46 -13.47 17.71 -23.86
N PHE A 47 -14.33 16.70 -23.92
CA PHE A 47 -13.92 15.29 -23.85
C PHE A 47 -13.04 14.88 -25.03
N SER A 48 -13.31 15.39 -26.23
CA SER A 48 -12.44 15.15 -27.39
C SER A 48 -11.09 15.83 -27.22
N LEU A 49 -11.05 17.05 -26.66
CA LEU A 49 -9.81 17.78 -26.40
C LEU A 49 -8.93 17.07 -25.35
N THR A 50 -9.54 16.50 -24.31
CA THR A 50 -8.81 15.71 -23.30
C THR A 50 -8.27 14.41 -23.88
N LEU A 51 -9.06 13.67 -24.67
CA LEU A 51 -8.58 12.47 -25.37
C LEU A 51 -7.43 12.76 -26.35
N PHE A 52 -7.49 13.85 -27.10
CA PHE A 52 -6.38 14.26 -27.98
C PHE A 52 -5.13 14.67 -27.19
N SER A 53 -5.29 15.37 -26.07
CA SER A 53 -4.16 15.74 -25.19
C SER A 53 -3.51 14.51 -24.54
N SER A 54 -4.30 13.50 -24.17
CA SER A 54 -3.80 12.22 -23.66
C SER A 54 -3.16 11.34 -24.75
N SER A 55 -3.65 11.42 -25.98
CA SER A 55 -3.08 10.72 -27.15
C SER A 55 -1.70 11.28 -27.53
N LEU A 56 -1.53 12.61 -27.48
CA LEU A 56 -0.24 13.26 -27.74
C LEU A 56 0.82 12.98 -26.65
N HIS A 57 0.41 12.68 -25.41
CA HIS A 57 1.32 12.23 -24.35
C HIS A 57 1.60 10.71 -24.35
N SER A 58 0.84 9.91 -25.11
CA SER A 58 1.04 8.44 -25.18
C SER A 58 1.88 7.98 -26.37
N ALA A 59 2.34 8.90 -27.23
CA ALA A 59 3.21 8.59 -28.38
C ALA A 59 4.72 8.52 -28.02
N ALA A 60 5.07 8.37 -26.74
CA ALA A 60 6.45 8.29 -26.27
C ALA A 60 6.70 7.08 -25.36
N THR A 61 6.23 5.88 -25.71
CA THR A 61 6.80 4.64 -25.15
C THR A 61 6.44 3.44 -26.02
N THR A 62 7.24 3.18 -27.04
CA THR A 62 7.49 1.81 -27.50
C THR A 62 8.85 1.78 -28.19
N SER A 63 9.90 1.61 -27.39
CA SER A 63 11.22 1.24 -27.89
C SER A 63 11.46 -0.20 -27.49
N HIS A 64 11.13 -1.11 -28.39
CA HIS A 64 11.66 -2.48 -28.34
C HIS A 64 13.19 -2.38 -28.36
N SER A 65 13.82 -2.93 -27.33
CA SER A 65 15.27 -3.04 -27.19
C SER A 65 15.81 -4.05 -28.21
N LEU A 66 16.18 -3.56 -29.38
CA LEU A 66 17.15 -4.22 -30.23
C LEU A 66 18.50 -4.20 -29.52
N SER A 67 19.07 -5.38 -29.32
CA SER A 67 20.42 -5.56 -28.79
C SER A 67 21.42 -4.94 -29.76
N SER A 68 21.90 -3.74 -29.44
CA SER A 68 23.09 -3.16 -30.05
C SER A 68 24.22 -3.17 -29.02
N SER A 69 25.16 -4.09 -29.22
CA SER A 69 26.46 -4.10 -28.57
C SER A 69 27.25 -2.87 -29.05
N SER A 70 27.09 -1.76 -28.34
CA SER A 70 27.92 -0.56 -28.48
C SER A 70 28.84 -0.45 -27.25
N PRO A 71 30.09 0.01 -27.41
CA PRO A 71 31.09 -0.04 -26.36
C PRO A 71 30.65 0.87 -25.20
N SER A 72 30.60 0.29 -24.00
CA SER A 72 30.23 0.95 -22.76
C SER A 72 31.13 2.16 -22.50
N SER A 73 30.60 3.36 -22.72
CA SER A 73 31.01 4.50 -21.92
C SER A 73 30.65 4.14 -20.48
N SER A 74 31.65 4.02 -19.63
CA SER A 74 31.54 3.62 -18.22
C SER A 74 30.90 4.73 -17.38
N SER A 75 29.63 5.07 -17.64
CA SER A 75 28.87 5.96 -16.78
C SER A 75 28.25 5.18 -15.62
N LEU A 76 28.29 5.76 -14.42
CA LEU A 76 27.58 5.20 -13.27
C LEU A 76 26.09 5.17 -13.56
N SER A 77 25.42 4.09 -13.11
CA SER A 77 23.96 3.98 -13.20
C SER A 77 23.29 5.16 -12.47
N PRO A 78 22.23 5.78 -13.03
CA PRO A 78 21.61 6.96 -12.42
C PRO A 78 21.20 6.81 -10.94
N PRO A 79 20.62 5.68 -10.49
CA PRO A 79 20.32 5.48 -9.06
C PRO A 79 21.56 5.51 -8.17
N ILE A 80 22.68 4.93 -8.62
CA ILE A 80 23.94 4.92 -7.88
C ILE A 80 24.50 6.34 -7.78
N LEU A 81 24.50 7.09 -8.88
CA LEU A 81 24.94 8.49 -8.88
C LEU A 81 24.08 9.34 -7.95
N ALA A 82 22.75 9.17 -7.98
CA ALA A 82 21.83 9.86 -7.09
C ALA A 82 22.11 9.55 -5.61
N ALA A 83 22.33 8.27 -5.27
CA ALA A 83 22.71 7.87 -3.91
C ALA A 83 24.04 8.51 -3.46
N LEU A 84 25.08 8.49 -4.30
CA LEU A 84 26.37 9.11 -3.99
C LEU A 84 26.24 10.62 -3.75
N LEU A 85 25.53 11.34 -4.63
CA LEU A 85 25.28 12.76 -4.46
C LEU A 85 24.47 13.05 -3.19
N HIS A 86 23.45 12.24 -2.90
CA HIS A 86 22.64 12.39 -1.70
C HIS A 86 23.47 12.22 -0.42
N TYR A 87 24.23 11.13 -0.29
CA TYR A 87 24.97 10.84 0.94
C TYR A 87 26.24 11.70 1.13
N THR A 88 26.77 12.29 0.06
CA THR A 88 27.86 13.28 0.16
C THR A 88 27.38 14.69 0.48
N SER A 89 26.12 15.01 0.18
CA SER A 89 25.52 16.35 0.40
C SER A 89 24.54 16.43 1.57
N SER A 90 24.20 15.31 2.21
CA SER A 90 23.28 15.24 3.34
C SER A 90 23.94 14.63 4.57
N THR A 91 23.48 15.05 5.75
CA THR A 91 23.82 14.42 7.03
C THR A 91 22.74 13.42 7.41
N PRO A 92 23.11 12.22 7.91
CA PRO A 92 22.13 11.25 8.36
C PRO A 92 21.36 11.77 9.58
N PRO A 93 20.03 11.67 9.63
CA PRO A 93 19.26 11.97 10.83
C PRO A 93 19.59 10.99 11.98
N ASN A 94 19.22 11.34 13.21
CA ASN A 94 19.41 10.47 14.39
C ASN A 94 18.64 9.13 14.30
N THR A 95 17.65 9.04 13.41
CA THR A 95 16.84 7.85 13.16
C THR A 95 17.38 6.98 12.03
N SER A 96 18.56 7.30 11.48
CA SER A 96 19.19 6.51 10.41
C SER A 96 19.80 5.23 10.95
N MET A 97 19.85 4.23 10.07
CA MET A 97 20.51 2.96 10.38
C MET A 97 22.03 3.13 10.48
N SER A 98 22.61 2.45 11.45
CA SER A 98 24.04 2.26 11.64
C SER A 98 24.66 1.38 10.54
N LEU A 99 25.97 1.48 10.35
CA LEU A 99 26.68 0.67 9.35
C LEU A 99 26.44 -0.86 9.48
N PRO A 100 26.43 -1.47 10.68
CA PRO A 100 26.09 -2.88 10.84
C PRO A 100 24.68 -3.22 10.36
N GLU A 101 23.69 -2.38 10.65
CA GLU A 101 22.29 -2.57 10.21
C GLU A 101 22.19 -2.48 8.68
N LEU A 102 22.81 -1.45 8.09
CA LEU A 102 22.88 -1.30 6.64
C LEU A 102 23.53 -2.51 5.96
N SER A 103 24.60 -3.03 6.57
CA SER A 103 25.33 -4.20 6.08
C SER A 103 24.49 -5.47 6.15
N ALA A 104 23.72 -5.68 7.23
CA ALA A 104 22.83 -6.84 7.38
C ALA A 104 21.79 -6.90 6.25
N VAL A 105 21.05 -5.80 6.03
CA VAL A 105 20.03 -5.72 4.96
C VAL A 105 20.67 -5.90 3.58
N SER A 106 21.77 -5.17 3.31
CA SER A 106 22.45 -5.22 2.00
C SER A 106 23.01 -6.61 1.69
N THR A 107 23.53 -7.32 2.70
CA THR A 107 24.04 -8.69 2.55
C THR A 107 22.92 -9.64 2.14
N VAL A 108 21.75 -9.53 2.78
CA VAL A 108 20.60 -10.36 2.43
C VAL A 108 20.08 -10.03 1.03
N ILE A 109 19.92 -8.76 0.66
CA ILE A 109 19.53 -8.34 -0.70
C ILE A 109 20.48 -8.96 -1.75
N ASN A 110 21.79 -8.81 -1.55
CA ASN A 110 22.80 -9.33 -2.48
C ASN A 110 22.84 -10.87 -2.56
N SER A 111 22.36 -11.56 -1.52
CA SER A 111 22.24 -13.03 -1.53
C SER A 111 21.07 -13.55 -2.37
N LYS A 112 20.07 -12.70 -2.71
CA LYS A 112 18.85 -13.10 -3.42
C LYS A 112 19.02 -13.11 -4.95
N GLY A 113 19.75 -14.10 -5.49
CA GLY A 113 19.75 -14.44 -6.92
C GLY A 113 20.06 -13.26 -7.87
N PRO A 114 19.78 -13.35 -9.19
CA PRO A 114 20.10 -12.25 -10.09
C PRO A 114 19.20 -11.01 -9.93
N ALA A 115 18.03 -11.15 -9.29
CA ALA A 115 17.05 -10.09 -9.07
C ALA A 115 16.26 -10.35 -7.78
N CYS A 116 16.28 -9.40 -6.84
CA CYS A 116 15.52 -9.46 -5.59
C CYS A 116 14.23 -8.65 -5.72
N ASN A 117 13.09 -9.21 -5.31
CA ASN A 117 11.89 -8.42 -5.05
C ASN A 117 11.98 -7.86 -3.63
N LEU A 118 12.23 -6.55 -3.51
CA LEU A 118 12.34 -5.81 -2.27
C LEU A 118 11.14 -4.88 -2.07
N LEU A 119 10.40 -5.07 -0.99
CA LEU A 119 9.35 -4.15 -0.54
C LEU A 119 9.88 -3.35 0.66
N VAL A 120 9.75 -2.04 0.63
CA VAL A 120 10.16 -1.16 1.73
C VAL A 120 8.95 -0.35 2.20
N PHE A 121 8.56 -0.54 3.45
CA PHE A 121 7.63 0.37 4.13
C PHE A 121 8.43 1.50 4.77
N GLY A 122 8.18 2.74 4.35
CA GLY A 122 8.85 3.96 4.75
C GLY A 122 9.83 4.49 3.68
N LEU A 123 9.75 5.79 3.41
CA LEU A 123 10.77 6.57 2.74
C LEU A 123 11.70 7.20 3.79
N SER A 124 12.85 6.58 3.97
CA SER A 124 13.90 7.00 4.89
C SER A 124 15.12 7.58 4.16
N HIS A 125 16.13 7.98 4.94
CA HIS A 125 17.42 8.44 4.43
C HIS A 125 18.10 7.35 3.57
N GLU A 126 17.82 6.09 3.87
CA GLU A 126 18.39 4.89 3.27
C GLU A 126 17.69 4.50 1.94
N SER A 127 16.61 5.16 1.54
CA SER A 127 15.81 4.77 0.36
C SER A 127 16.64 4.68 -0.93
N LEU A 128 17.58 5.61 -1.15
CA LEU A 128 18.45 5.60 -2.33
C LEU A 128 19.51 4.50 -2.26
N LEU A 129 19.97 4.14 -1.06
CA LEU A 129 20.83 2.99 -0.85
C LEU A 129 20.09 1.69 -1.23
N TRP A 130 18.86 1.49 -0.77
CA TRP A 130 18.08 0.28 -1.09
C TRP A 130 17.84 0.12 -2.58
N ARG A 131 17.46 1.22 -3.25
CA ARG A 131 17.31 1.23 -4.70
C ARG A 131 18.62 0.90 -5.43
N SER A 132 19.75 1.40 -4.93
CA SER A 132 21.06 1.20 -5.55
C SER A 132 21.61 -0.21 -5.30
N ALA A 133 21.47 -0.74 -4.09
CA ALA A 133 21.88 -2.09 -3.72
C ALA A 133 21.10 -3.15 -4.50
N ASN A 134 19.82 -2.88 -4.78
CA ASN A 134 18.96 -3.79 -5.54
C ASN A 134 18.81 -3.39 -7.03
N LEU A 135 19.86 -2.87 -7.67
CA LEU A 135 19.78 -2.30 -9.03
C LEU A 135 19.23 -3.27 -10.10
N LYS A 136 19.50 -4.56 -9.96
CA LYS A 136 19.05 -5.60 -10.91
C LYS A 136 17.68 -6.20 -10.55
N GLY A 137 17.19 -5.91 -9.34
CA GLY A 137 15.91 -6.39 -8.85
C GLY A 137 14.81 -5.34 -8.97
N ARG A 138 13.69 -5.63 -8.30
CA ARG A 138 12.55 -4.72 -8.19
C ARG A 138 12.51 -4.17 -6.77
N THR A 139 12.46 -2.86 -6.63
CA THR A 139 12.34 -2.20 -5.32
C THR A 139 11.10 -1.34 -5.33
N VAL A 140 10.18 -1.61 -4.41
CA VAL A 140 8.92 -0.85 -4.25
C VAL A 140 8.91 -0.22 -2.88
N PHE A 141 8.69 1.09 -2.84
CA PHE A 141 8.55 1.88 -1.62
C PHE A 141 7.08 2.17 -1.35
N VAL A 142 6.69 2.15 -0.09
CA VAL A 142 5.36 2.50 0.38
C VAL A 142 5.48 3.44 1.57
N ASP A 143 4.84 4.60 1.56
CA ASP A 143 4.95 5.59 2.64
C ASP A 143 3.60 6.27 2.95
N GLU A 144 3.41 6.76 4.17
CA GLU A 144 2.20 7.48 4.57
C GLU A 144 2.07 8.88 3.95
N ASN A 145 3.18 9.48 3.52
CA ASN A 145 3.23 10.87 3.14
C ASN A 145 3.22 11.02 1.62
N SER A 146 2.05 11.28 1.05
CA SER A 146 1.86 11.48 -0.39
C SER A 146 2.73 12.58 -1.00
N TYR A 147 3.04 13.64 -0.23
CA TYR A 147 3.99 14.67 -0.66
C TYR A 147 5.42 14.14 -0.73
N ALA A 148 5.85 13.36 0.27
CA ALA A 148 7.19 12.74 0.28
C ALA A 148 7.34 11.75 -0.88
N VAL A 149 6.33 10.92 -1.14
CA VAL A 149 6.26 10.00 -2.29
C VAL A 149 6.39 10.79 -3.61
N SER A 150 5.50 11.76 -3.83
CA SER A 150 5.50 12.56 -5.06
C SER A 150 6.85 13.24 -5.31
N LYS A 151 7.47 13.78 -4.26
CA LYS A 151 8.78 14.44 -4.35
C LYS A 151 9.90 13.44 -4.61
N PHE A 152 9.82 12.25 -4.02
CA PHE A 152 10.80 11.19 -4.23
C PHE A 152 10.76 10.69 -5.68
N GLU A 153 9.57 10.50 -6.25
CA GLU A 153 9.39 10.12 -7.65
C GLU A 153 9.92 11.18 -8.63
N GLN A 154 9.58 12.45 -8.39
CA GLN A 154 10.05 13.57 -9.21
C GLN A 154 11.59 13.65 -9.27
N ASN A 155 12.25 13.42 -8.15
CA ASN A 155 13.70 13.52 -8.05
C ASN A 155 14.43 12.25 -8.53
N ASN A 156 13.73 11.12 -8.64
CA ASN A 156 14.35 9.82 -8.90
C ASN A 156 13.59 9.04 -9.99
N PRO A 157 13.71 9.43 -11.27
CA PRO A 157 12.95 8.83 -12.37
C PRO A 157 12.99 7.30 -12.39
N GLY A 158 11.83 6.68 -12.60
CA GLY A 158 11.68 5.22 -12.65
C GLY A 158 11.76 4.52 -11.29
N VAL A 159 11.59 5.25 -10.18
CA VAL A 159 11.33 4.61 -8.88
C VAL A 159 9.89 4.13 -8.83
N GLU A 160 9.64 3.05 -8.10
CA GLU A 160 8.30 2.60 -7.77
C GLU A 160 8.03 3.01 -6.31
N ALA A 161 7.29 4.09 -6.10
CA ALA A 161 6.93 4.57 -4.77
C ALA A 161 5.43 4.88 -4.72
N TYR A 162 4.75 4.49 -3.65
CA TYR A 162 3.31 4.64 -3.52
C TYR A 162 2.95 5.16 -2.15
N ASP A 163 1.97 6.06 -2.08
CA ASP A 163 1.40 6.47 -0.81
C ASP A 163 0.32 5.50 -0.33
N VAL A 164 0.16 5.40 0.98
CA VAL A 164 -0.80 4.52 1.64
C VAL A 164 -1.42 5.18 2.85
N VAL A 165 -2.67 4.85 3.16
CA VAL A 165 -3.36 5.38 4.33
C VAL A 165 -3.39 4.34 5.44
N TYR A 166 -2.59 4.56 6.47
CA TYR A 166 -2.62 3.73 7.67
C TYR A 166 -3.83 4.07 8.55
N SER A 167 -4.66 3.06 8.85
CA SER A 167 -5.83 3.20 9.71
C SER A 167 -5.54 2.96 11.21
N THR A 168 -4.37 2.41 11.52
CA THR A 168 -3.93 2.14 12.90
C THR A 168 -3.40 3.39 13.58
N LYS A 169 -3.32 3.40 14.90
CA LYS A 169 -2.63 4.42 15.70
C LYS A 169 -1.86 3.78 16.85
N VAL A 170 -0.70 4.32 17.22
CA VAL A 170 0.17 3.81 18.30
C VAL A 170 -0.61 3.66 19.62
N SER A 171 -1.45 4.64 19.95
CA SER A 171 -2.36 4.63 21.12
C SER A 171 -3.34 3.46 21.13
N GLN A 172 -3.61 2.83 19.98
CA GLN A 172 -4.54 1.72 19.83
C GLN A 172 -3.85 0.35 19.86
N ALA A 173 -2.51 0.28 19.91
CA ALA A 173 -1.74 -0.96 19.77
C ALA A 173 -2.23 -2.08 20.71
N GLY A 174 -2.38 -1.82 22.01
CA GLY A 174 -2.89 -2.82 22.95
C GLY A 174 -4.31 -3.33 22.60
N LYS A 175 -5.21 -2.43 22.16
CA LYS A 175 -6.58 -2.81 21.74
C LYS A 175 -6.57 -3.61 20.45
N LEU A 176 -5.68 -3.30 19.51
CA LEU A 176 -5.54 -4.01 18.24
C LEU A 176 -4.99 -5.44 18.43
N LEU A 177 -4.10 -5.65 19.40
CA LEU A 177 -3.66 -7.00 19.80
C LEU A 177 -4.80 -7.83 20.39
N GLY A 178 -5.70 -7.22 21.17
CA GLY A 178 -6.92 -7.89 21.63
C GLY A 178 -7.91 -8.15 20.50
N TYR A 179 -8.06 -7.19 19.59
CA TYR A 179 -8.94 -7.25 18.43
C TYR A 179 -8.62 -8.47 17.55
N TYR A 180 -7.41 -8.61 17.03
CA TYR A 180 -7.11 -9.62 16.01
C TYR A 180 -7.35 -11.06 16.50
N LYS A 181 -7.13 -11.33 17.80
CA LYS A 181 -7.36 -12.66 18.42
C LYS A 181 -8.81 -13.15 18.30
N THR A 182 -9.76 -12.23 18.12
CA THR A 182 -11.21 -12.53 18.04
C THR A 182 -11.78 -12.42 16.63
N ARG A 183 -10.93 -12.13 15.64
CA ARG A 183 -11.34 -11.67 14.31
C ARG A 183 -10.90 -12.67 13.25
N PRO A 184 -11.81 -13.49 12.71
CA PRO A 184 -11.45 -14.54 11.74
C PRO A 184 -10.84 -13.97 10.45
N GLU A 185 -11.13 -12.71 10.12
CA GLU A 185 -10.52 -12.00 9.01
C GLU A 185 -9.03 -11.72 9.24
N CYS A 186 -8.55 -11.64 10.49
CA CYS A 186 -7.15 -11.37 10.82
C CYS A 186 -6.32 -12.66 10.94
N ARG A 187 -6.22 -13.42 9.86
CA ARG A 187 -5.54 -14.72 9.81
C ARG A 187 -4.17 -14.67 9.09
N PRO A 188 -3.23 -15.59 9.39
CA PRO A 188 -1.90 -15.59 8.77
C PRO A 188 -1.91 -15.78 7.25
N VAL A 189 -2.83 -16.62 6.74
CA VAL A 189 -3.00 -16.85 5.30
C VAL A 189 -4.35 -16.27 4.88
N GLN A 190 -4.32 -15.15 4.18
CA GLN A 190 -5.51 -14.43 3.72
C GLN A 190 -5.22 -13.61 2.47
N ASN A 191 -6.31 -13.16 1.83
CA ASN A 191 -6.26 -12.14 0.79
C ASN A 191 -6.44 -10.75 1.42
N LEU A 192 -5.34 -10.00 1.53
CA LEU A 192 -5.34 -8.65 2.12
C LEU A 192 -6.18 -7.65 1.34
N LEU A 193 -6.23 -7.77 0.00
CA LEU A 193 -6.98 -6.85 -0.86
C LEU A 193 -8.48 -6.80 -0.54
N PHE A 194 -9.03 -7.88 0.00
CA PHE A 194 -10.44 -7.98 0.39
C PHE A 194 -10.62 -8.25 1.89
N SER A 195 -9.58 -7.98 2.69
CA SER A 195 -9.65 -8.19 4.14
C SER A 195 -10.24 -6.98 4.84
N ASP A 196 -11.15 -7.24 5.78
CA ASP A 196 -11.67 -6.25 6.72
C ASP A 196 -10.80 -6.16 8.00
N CYS A 197 -9.67 -6.87 8.05
CA CYS A 197 -8.79 -6.84 9.21
C CYS A 197 -8.14 -5.46 9.34
N LYS A 198 -8.42 -4.75 10.44
CA LYS A 198 -7.86 -3.42 10.74
C LYS A 198 -6.34 -3.34 10.83
N LEU A 199 -5.65 -4.47 10.97
CA LEU A 199 -4.18 -4.54 10.96
C LEU A 199 -3.62 -4.76 9.55
N GLY A 200 -4.44 -5.20 8.59
CA GLY A 200 -4.05 -5.39 7.21
C GLY A 200 -4.13 -4.08 6.45
N ILE A 201 -3.10 -3.81 5.64
CA ILE A 201 -3.12 -2.73 4.67
C ILE A 201 -3.79 -3.29 3.40
N ASN A 202 -4.95 -2.74 3.03
CA ASN A 202 -5.77 -3.22 1.90
C ASN A 202 -5.83 -2.24 0.73
N ASP A 203 -5.16 -1.09 0.83
CA ASP A 203 -5.08 -0.01 -0.16
C ASP A 203 -3.72 0.06 -0.89
N LEU A 204 -2.86 -0.95 -0.77
CA LEU A 204 -1.65 -1.07 -1.61
C LEU A 204 -2.01 -1.30 -3.08
N PRO A 205 -1.14 -0.92 -4.03
CA PRO A 205 -1.30 -1.30 -5.43
C PRO A 205 -1.48 -2.82 -5.60
N ASN A 206 -2.44 -3.25 -6.42
CA ASN A 206 -2.83 -4.66 -6.53
C ASN A 206 -1.65 -5.63 -6.73
N PHE A 207 -0.65 -5.23 -7.53
CA PHE A 207 0.52 -6.05 -7.80
C PHE A 207 1.34 -6.37 -6.54
N VAL A 208 1.29 -5.52 -5.50
CA VAL A 208 2.05 -5.72 -4.24
C VAL A 208 1.56 -6.99 -3.54
N TYR A 209 0.25 -7.27 -3.59
CA TYR A 209 -0.31 -8.50 -3.07
C TYR A 209 -0.02 -9.72 -3.92
N GLU A 210 0.39 -9.55 -5.19
CA GLU A 210 0.66 -10.64 -6.12
C GLU A 210 2.12 -11.07 -6.08
N ILE A 211 3.04 -10.13 -5.88
CA ILE A 211 4.48 -10.36 -5.85
C ILE A 211 4.86 -11.35 -4.76
N GLU A 212 5.81 -12.18 -5.14
CA GLU A 212 6.45 -13.19 -4.30
C GLU A 212 7.70 -12.53 -3.67
N TRP A 213 7.53 -11.68 -2.65
CA TRP A 213 8.61 -10.87 -2.06
C TRP A 213 9.75 -11.74 -1.48
N ASP A 214 10.99 -11.35 -1.77
CA ASP A 214 12.18 -12.04 -1.27
C ASP A 214 12.71 -11.36 0.00
N VAL A 215 12.61 -10.03 0.05
CA VAL A 215 12.93 -9.21 1.22
C VAL A 215 11.83 -8.17 1.45
N ILE A 216 11.42 -8.00 2.70
CA ILE A 216 10.55 -6.89 3.13
C ILE A 216 11.28 -6.13 4.23
N LEU A 217 11.45 -4.82 4.07
CA LEU A 217 12.02 -3.94 5.07
C LEU A 217 10.93 -3.02 5.63
N ILE A 218 10.75 -3.03 6.94
CA ILE A 218 9.79 -2.18 7.66
C ILE A 218 10.58 -1.10 8.41
N ASP A 219 10.66 0.08 7.79
CA ASP A 219 11.36 1.26 8.29
C ASP A 219 10.42 2.48 8.51
N GLY A 220 9.14 2.31 8.21
CA GLY A 220 8.08 3.28 8.43
C GLY A 220 6.73 2.60 8.63
N PRO A 221 5.69 3.35 9.04
CA PRO A 221 5.68 4.79 9.27
C PRO A 221 6.35 5.20 10.60
N ARG A 222 6.64 6.50 10.78
CA ARG A 222 7.20 7.01 12.06
C ARG A 222 6.14 6.95 13.18
N GLY A 223 6.41 6.19 14.23
CA GLY A 223 5.45 5.82 15.28
C GLY A 223 5.69 6.44 16.66
N TYR A 224 6.29 7.64 16.74
CA TYR A 224 6.70 8.21 18.04
C TYR A 224 5.57 8.88 18.84
N ALA A 225 4.46 9.26 18.20
CA ALA A 225 3.32 9.88 18.90
C ALA A 225 2.12 8.94 18.94
N GLY A 226 1.28 9.05 19.97
CA GLY A 226 0.11 8.21 20.17
C GLY A 226 -0.89 8.24 19.02
N ASP A 227 -1.01 9.36 18.31
CA ASP A 227 -1.88 9.52 17.14
C ASP A 227 -1.22 9.15 15.80
N SER A 228 0.09 8.91 15.80
CA SER A 228 0.81 8.43 14.61
C SER A 228 0.44 6.97 14.31
N PRO A 229 0.55 6.54 13.03
CA PRO A 229 0.09 5.22 12.63
C PRO A 229 0.88 4.04 13.23
N GLY A 230 2.19 4.21 13.40
CA GLY A 230 3.10 3.17 13.90
C GLY A 230 3.29 1.97 12.97
N ARG A 231 4.23 1.08 13.29
CA ARG A 231 4.62 -0.06 12.43
C ARG A 231 3.73 -1.30 12.58
N MET A 232 2.62 -1.21 13.31
CA MET A 232 1.70 -2.35 13.53
C MET A 232 1.16 -2.94 12.23
N ALA A 233 0.63 -2.07 11.35
CA ALA A 233 0.03 -2.52 10.10
C ALA A 233 1.08 -3.07 9.10
N PRO A 234 2.24 -2.41 8.90
CA PRO A 234 3.34 -2.99 8.12
C PRO A 234 3.82 -4.34 8.63
N ILE A 235 4.00 -4.53 9.94
CA ILE A 235 4.44 -5.81 10.52
C ILE A 235 3.42 -6.91 10.23
N PHE A 236 2.14 -6.68 10.52
CA PHE A 236 1.07 -7.63 10.25
C PHE A 236 0.96 -7.97 8.76
N THR A 237 0.95 -6.94 7.92
CA THR A 237 0.84 -7.08 6.46
C THR A 237 2.01 -7.89 5.89
N SER A 238 3.24 -7.62 6.35
CA SER A 238 4.43 -8.35 5.94
C SER A 238 4.39 -9.82 6.34
N ALA A 239 3.89 -10.12 7.55
CA ALA A 239 3.69 -11.49 8.01
C ALA A 239 2.71 -12.25 7.09
N VAL A 240 1.60 -11.60 6.71
CA VAL A 240 0.61 -12.19 5.79
C VAL A 240 1.16 -12.34 4.38
N LEU A 241 1.86 -11.33 3.84
CA LEU A 241 2.48 -11.41 2.51
C LEU A 241 3.49 -12.57 2.44
N ALA A 242 4.32 -12.75 3.48
CA ALA A 242 5.29 -13.83 3.56
C ALA A 242 4.62 -15.22 3.69
N LYS A 243 3.52 -15.32 4.44
CA LYS A 243 2.83 -16.60 4.69
C LYS A 243 1.89 -17.02 3.56
N SER A 244 1.21 -16.08 2.89
CA SER A 244 0.20 -16.36 1.85
C SER A 244 0.77 -16.81 0.50
N LYS A 245 2.10 -16.78 0.29
CA LYS A 245 2.74 -17.02 -1.01
C LYS A 245 3.44 -18.37 -1.10
N ASP A 246 2.66 -19.45 -1.16
CA ASP A 246 3.16 -20.74 -1.65
C ASP A 246 2.66 -20.99 -3.08
N SER A 247 3.55 -20.92 -4.06
CA SER A 247 3.22 -21.23 -5.46
C SER A 247 2.94 -22.72 -5.71
N GLY A 248 3.01 -23.60 -4.71
CA GLY A 248 2.61 -25.02 -4.76
C GLY A 248 3.42 -25.90 -5.72
N LYS A 249 4.21 -25.28 -6.60
CA LYS A 249 4.99 -25.89 -7.68
C LYS A 249 6.43 -26.22 -7.26
N LYS A 250 6.92 -25.68 -6.14
CA LYS A 250 8.32 -25.84 -5.70
C LYS A 250 8.41 -26.85 -4.55
N LYS A 251 9.40 -27.75 -4.62
CA LYS A 251 9.67 -28.75 -3.56
C LYS A 251 10.16 -28.10 -2.26
N LYS A 252 10.80 -26.93 -2.32
CA LYS A 252 11.29 -26.16 -1.17
C LYS A 252 10.28 -25.07 -0.81
N LYS A 253 9.96 -24.98 0.49
CA LYS A 253 9.14 -23.91 1.07
C LYS A 253 9.81 -22.56 0.77
N LYS A 254 9.10 -21.63 0.12
CA LYS A 254 9.62 -20.28 -0.11
C LYS A 254 9.71 -19.54 1.23
N THR A 255 10.77 -18.76 1.39
CA THR A 255 10.98 -17.92 2.57
C THR A 255 11.11 -16.47 2.12
N THR A 256 10.66 -15.56 2.97
CA THR A 256 10.82 -14.12 2.83
C THR A 256 11.60 -13.62 4.04
N ASP A 257 12.65 -12.85 3.80
CA ASP A 257 13.38 -12.18 4.86
C ASP A 257 12.63 -10.89 5.21
N VAL A 258 12.29 -10.71 6.48
CA VAL A 258 11.58 -9.53 6.98
C VAL A 258 12.47 -8.83 7.99
N PHE A 259 12.78 -7.57 7.71
CA PHE A 259 13.55 -6.69 8.59
C PHE A 259 12.62 -5.68 9.25
N VAL A 260 12.75 -5.49 10.55
CA VAL A 260 11.98 -4.49 11.32
C VAL A 260 12.96 -3.55 12.01
N HIS A 261 12.91 -2.26 11.64
CA HIS A 261 13.75 -1.24 12.25
C HIS A 261 13.13 -0.66 13.53
N GLU A 262 13.97 -0.17 14.44
CA GLU A 262 13.62 0.21 15.82
C GLU A 262 12.97 -0.93 16.61
N PHE A 263 13.47 -2.15 16.39
CA PHE A 263 13.04 -3.37 17.05
C PHE A 263 13.18 -3.31 18.58
N GLY A 264 14.06 -2.46 19.12
CA GLY A 264 14.19 -2.24 20.56
C GLY A 264 12.96 -1.57 21.19
N ARG A 265 12.13 -0.87 20.41
CA ARG A 265 10.88 -0.30 20.92
C ARG A 265 9.86 -1.39 21.23
N LYS A 266 9.15 -1.21 22.36
CA LYS A 266 8.16 -2.18 22.86
C LYS A 266 7.09 -2.53 21.82
N LEU A 267 6.63 -1.55 21.04
CA LEU A 267 5.60 -1.77 20.01
C LEU A 267 6.10 -2.70 18.91
N GLU A 268 7.23 -2.36 18.29
CA GLU A 268 7.83 -3.13 17.21
C GLU A 268 8.19 -4.53 17.66
N ARG A 269 8.80 -4.67 18.85
CA ARG A 269 9.15 -5.96 19.45
C ARG A 269 7.93 -6.86 19.61
N VAL A 270 6.90 -6.37 20.32
CA VAL A 270 5.69 -7.14 20.61
C VAL A 270 4.94 -7.53 19.34
N TYR A 271 4.78 -6.61 18.39
CA TYR A 271 4.08 -6.91 17.14
C TYR A 271 4.87 -7.89 16.27
N SER A 272 6.20 -7.78 16.24
CA SER A 272 7.04 -8.70 15.49
C SER A 272 7.04 -10.11 16.09
N GLU A 273 7.19 -10.22 17.41
CA GLU A 273 7.10 -11.50 18.14
C GLU A 273 5.72 -12.16 17.98
N GLU A 274 4.64 -11.37 17.88
CA GLU A 274 3.28 -11.89 17.69
C GLU A 274 2.97 -12.31 16.25
N PHE A 275 3.46 -11.59 15.23
CA PHE A 275 3.07 -11.83 13.82
C PHE A 275 4.18 -12.45 12.96
N LEU A 276 5.44 -12.05 13.17
CA LEU A 276 6.60 -12.64 12.48
C LEU A 276 7.16 -13.85 13.24
N CYS A 277 6.84 -13.94 14.54
CA CYS A 277 7.15 -15.04 15.45
C CYS A 277 8.61 -15.08 15.90
N GLU A 278 8.80 -15.19 17.22
CA GLU A 278 10.12 -15.34 17.84
C GLU A 278 10.89 -16.53 17.26
N GLU A 279 10.22 -17.64 16.94
CA GLU A 279 10.87 -18.81 16.32
C GLU A 279 11.45 -18.55 14.92
N ASN A 280 11.09 -17.44 14.26
CA ASN A 280 11.62 -17.06 12.96
C ASN A 280 12.67 -15.94 13.06
N LEU A 281 12.97 -15.42 14.27
CA LEU A 281 14.02 -14.42 14.50
C LEU A 281 15.40 -15.07 14.31
N ILE A 282 16.19 -14.52 13.39
CA ILE A 282 17.54 -14.98 13.10
C ILE A 282 18.56 -14.22 13.94
N GLU A 283 18.46 -12.90 13.95
CA GLU A 283 19.37 -12.03 14.68
C GLU A 283 18.74 -10.67 14.97
N VAL A 284 19.33 -9.96 15.92
CA VAL A 284 19.09 -8.54 16.19
C VAL A 284 20.43 -7.83 16.03
N VAL A 285 20.50 -6.89 15.09
CA VAL A 285 21.69 -6.09 14.81
C VAL A 285 21.36 -4.66 15.17
N GLY A 286 21.89 -4.15 16.29
CA GLY A 286 21.47 -2.84 16.80
C GLY A 286 19.97 -2.80 17.10
N GLU A 287 19.27 -1.89 16.44
CA GLU A 287 17.82 -1.67 16.46
C GLU A 287 17.10 -2.41 15.31
N LEU A 288 17.77 -3.31 14.58
CA LEU A 288 17.19 -4.05 13.46
C LEU A 288 16.94 -5.51 13.81
N GLY A 289 15.67 -5.93 13.81
CA GLY A 289 15.30 -7.35 13.92
C GLY A 289 15.22 -8.02 12.54
N HIS A 290 15.88 -9.16 12.36
CA HIS A 290 15.85 -9.94 11.11
C HIS A 290 15.12 -11.27 11.29
N PHE A 291 14.02 -11.44 10.55
CA PHE A 291 13.18 -12.64 10.57
C PHE A 291 13.23 -13.37 9.23
N VAL A 292 13.14 -14.69 9.23
CA VAL A 292 12.97 -15.50 8.01
C VAL A 292 11.65 -16.24 8.09
N VAL A 293 10.63 -15.69 7.42
CA VAL A 293 9.26 -16.20 7.46
C VAL A 293 8.99 -17.10 6.26
N ALA A 294 8.50 -18.30 6.52
CA ALA A 294 8.30 -19.30 5.49
C ALA A 294 6.82 -19.48 5.12
N ALA A 295 6.51 -19.46 3.82
CA ALA A 295 5.16 -19.52 3.25
C ALA A 295 4.37 -20.77 3.66
N GLU A 296 3.13 -20.62 4.12
CA GLU A 296 2.34 -21.73 4.63
C GLU A 296 1.61 -22.51 3.53
N LYS A 297 1.57 -23.84 3.69
CA LYS A 297 0.89 -24.75 2.77
C LYS A 297 -0.58 -24.85 3.13
N GLY A 298 -1.44 -24.18 2.37
CA GLY A 298 -2.90 -24.25 2.50
C GLY A 298 -3.43 -23.80 3.87
N GLU A 299 -4.74 -23.90 4.06
CA GLU A 299 -5.40 -23.65 5.37
C GLU A 299 -5.03 -24.75 6.37
N LYS A 300 -3.80 -24.75 6.89
CA LYS A 300 -3.54 -25.49 8.12
C LYS A 300 -4.32 -24.80 9.24
N GLN A 301 -5.16 -25.58 9.91
CA GLN A 301 -6.03 -25.21 11.04
C GLN A 301 -5.21 -24.85 12.29
N GLY A 302 -4.41 -23.79 12.21
CA GLY A 302 -3.89 -23.06 13.35
C GLY A 302 -4.34 -21.62 13.22
N ASN A 303 -5.15 -21.12 14.16
CA ASN A 303 -5.67 -19.76 14.09
C ASN A 303 -4.61 -18.68 14.43
N GLY A 304 -3.36 -19.08 14.70
CA GLY A 304 -2.28 -18.19 15.13
C GLY A 304 -1.15 -18.09 14.11
N PHE A 305 -0.42 -16.97 14.15
CA PHE A 305 0.75 -16.76 13.31
C PHE A 305 1.93 -17.66 13.72
N CYS A 306 2.05 -17.95 15.02
CA CYS A 306 3.20 -18.63 15.62
C CYS A 306 2.81 -20.00 16.18
N ARG A 307 3.74 -20.96 16.12
CA ARG A 307 3.52 -22.34 16.57
C ARG A 307 3.44 -22.44 18.09
N ASN A 308 4.24 -21.63 18.78
CA ASN A 308 4.26 -21.53 20.22
C ASN A 308 3.80 -20.12 20.60
N SER A 309 2.48 -19.89 20.63
CA SER A 309 1.95 -18.64 21.20
C SER A 309 2.12 -18.72 22.72
N THR A 310 3.31 -18.37 23.21
CA THR A 310 3.49 -18.02 24.62
C THR A 310 2.57 -16.83 24.85
N LYS A 311 1.52 -17.01 25.67
CA LYS A 311 0.57 -15.94 25.99
C LYS A 311 1.37 -14.69 26.36
N LEU A 312 1.23 -13.62 25.57
CA LEU A 312 1.76 -12.30 25.90
C LEU A 312 1.39 -11.99 27.36
N SER A 313 2.35 -12.15 28.28
CA SER A 313 2.13 -12.00 29.72
C SER A 313 2.27 -10.56 30.18
N GLU A 314 2.74 -9.67 29.29
CA GLU A 314 2.89 -8.27 29.61
C GLU A 314 1.70 -7.46 29.09
N PRO A 315 1.02 -6.71 29.99
CA PRO A 315 0.12 -5.64 29.58
C PRO A 315 0.86 -4.67 28.65
N PHE A 316 0.33 -4.49 27.44
CA PHE A 316 0.79 -3.44 26.54
C PHE A 316 0.16 -2.11 26.99
N THR A 317 0.86 -1.38 27.85
CA THR A 317 0.65 0.06 28.03
C THR A 317 1.57 0.78 27.04
N PRO A 318 1.03 1.55 26.07
CA PRO A 318 1.85 2.44 25.27
C PRO A 318 2.55 3.42 26.21
N ASP A 319 3.82 3.70 25.95
CA ASP A 319 4.55 4.73 26.68
C ASP A 319 4.02 6.09 26.18
N SER A 320 2.98 6.59 26.83
CA SER A 320 2.49 7.95 26.61
C SER A 320 3.52 8.88 27.25
N GLY A 321 4.42 9.44 26.45
CA GLY A 321 5.27 10.55 26.87
C GLY A 321 4.42 11.59 27.59
N GLY A 322 4.76 11.87 28.83
CA GLY A 322 3.87 12.47 29.83
C GLY A 322 3.29 13.81 29.41
N ASP A 323 1.97 13.92 29.50
CA ASP A 323 1.31 15.18 29.75
C ASP A 323 1.70 15.60 31.18
N ALA A 324 2.62 16.54 31.30
CA ALA A 324 2.85 17.24 32.54
C ALA A 324 1.57 18.01 32.86
N GLU A 325 0.76 17.50 33.79
CA GLU A 325 -0.25 18.31 34.46
C GLU A 325 0.46 19.49 35.11
N VAL A 326 0.26 20.68 34.53
CA VAL A 326 0.55 21.94 35.18
C VAL A 326 -0.40 22.02 36.37
N GLY A 327 0.12 21.73 37.55
CA GLY A 327 -0.57 21.96 38.82
C GLY A 327 -1.01 23.42 38.88
N VAL A 328 -2.30 23.60 39.16
CA VAL A 328 -2.86 24.87 39.60
C VAL A 328 -2.31 25.11 41.00
N ASP A 329 -1.39 26.07 41.13
CA ASP A 329 -1.03 26.63 42.43
C ASP A 329 -2.15 27.60 42.84
N ASP A 330 -2.92 27.20 43.85
CA ASP A 330 -3.71 28.09 44.69
C ASP A 330 -2.77 28.69 45.76
N ASP A 331 -2.51 29.99 45.68
CA ASP A 331 -2.23 30.91 46.79
C ASP A 331 -2.53 32.37 46.36
#